data_AF-A0A2Z7BBE0-F1
#
_entry.id   AF-A0A2Z7BBE0-F1
#
_cell.length_a   1.000
_cell.length_b   1.000
_cell.length_c   1.000
_cell.angle_alpha   90.00
_cell.angle_beta   90.00
_cell.angle_gamma   90.00
#
_symmetry.space_group_name_H-M   'P 1'
#
loop_
_entity.id
_entity.type
_entity.pdbx_description
1 polymer ?
#
loop_
_entity_poly.entity_id
_entity_poly.type
_entity_poly.pdbx_seq_one_letter_code
_entity_poly.pdbx_strand_id
1 'polypeptide(L)' 'MAVGRFFFDVGLPADAVNSFFFKPMVDAIASQGVGAIGPSFHDLRSWILKNVVDESRSDVDNCRRDWEKMGALYWWMSGI' A
#
# COMPACT_ATOMS: atom_id res chain seq x y z
N MET A 1 16.95 20.26 5.58
CA MET A 1 15.90 21.30 5.64
C MET A 1 14.70 21.05 4.72
N ALA A 2 14.83 20.39 3.56
CA ALA A 2 13.72 20.21 2.61
C ALA A 2 12.50 19.44 3.18
N VAL A 3 12.72 18.27 3.81
CA VAL A 3 11.64 17.45 4.39
C VAL A 3 10.88 18.20 5.50
N GLY A 4 11.61 18.83 6.42
CA GLY A 4 10.98 19.61 7.50
C GLY A 4 10.21 20.83 6.99
N ARG A 5 10.70 21.50 5.93
CA ARG A 5 9.98 22.62 5.30
C ARG A 5 8.70 22.17 4.61
N PHE A 6 8.73 21.02 3.94
CA PHE A 6 7.54 20.41 3.35
C PHE A 6 6.49 20.12 4.44
N PHE A 7 6.88 19.49 5.55
CA PHE A 7 5.96 19.20 6.66
C PHE A 7 5.31 20.47 7.21
N PHE A 8 6.10 21.54 7.38
CA PHE A 8 5.58 22.83 7.83
C PHE A 8 4.64 23.47 6.81
N ASP A 9 4.99 23.43 5.52
CA ASP A 9 4.22 24.04 4.42
C ASP A 9 2.85 23.38 4.24
N VAL A 10 2.79 22.05 4.31
CA VAL A 10 1.53 21.30 4.20
C VAL A 10 0.80 21.10 5.54
N GLY A 11 1.35 21.61 6.65
CA GLY A 11 0.74 21.53 7.99
C GLY A 11 0.76 20.12 8.60
N LEU A 12 1.72 19.28 8.23
CA LEU A 12 1.88 17.95 8.82
C LEU A 12 2.52 18.03 10.22
N PRO A 13 2.01 17.26 11.20
CA PRO A 13 2.66 17.14 12.49
C PRO A 13 4.03 16.46 12.33
N ALA A 14 5.00 16.87 13.14
CA ALA A 14 6.34 16.28 13.11
C ALA A 14 6.32 14.76 13.40
N ASP A 15 5.32 14.30 14.16
CA ASP A 15 5.12 12.88 14.48
C ASP A 15 4.79 12.01 13.25
N ALA A 16 4.42 12.60 12.10
CA ALA A 16 4.19 11.86 10.87
C ALA A 16 5.44 11.09 10.36
N VAL A 17 6.64 11.46 10.82
CA VAL A 17 7.87 10.69 10.55
C VAL A 17 7.89 9.31 11.21
N ASN A 18 7.08 9.09 12.26
CA ASN A 18 6.94 7.80 12.95
C ASN A 18 5.94 6.87 12.27
N SER A 19 5.30 7.31 11.18
CA SER A 19 4.44 6.44 10.37
C SER A 19 5.22 5.27 9.80
N PHE A 20 4.61 4.08 9.82
CA PHE A 20 5.15 2.87 9.19
C PHE A 20 5.53 3.09 7.72
N PHE A 21 4.82 3.99 7.02
CA PHE A 21 5.04 4.29 5.61
C PHE A 21 6.13 5.32 5.34
N PHE A 22 6.61 6.03 6.36
CA PHE A 22 7.59 7.11 6.18
C PHE A 22 8.94 6.57 5.68
N LYS A 23 9.44 5.49 6.30
CA LYS A 23 10.69 4.84 5.92
C LYS A 23 10.62 4.24 4.50
N PRO A 24 9.60 3.43 4.13
CA PRO A 24 9.40 2.97 2.75
C PRO A 24 9.32 4.10 1.71
N MET A 25 8.64 5.20 2.04
CA MET A 25 8.55 6.37 1.15
C MET A 25 9.94 6.97 0.87
N VAL A 26 10.73 7.20 1.91
CA VAL A 26 12.09 7.75 1.79
C VAL A 26 12.98 6.79 1.00
N ASP A 27 12.92 5.49 1.29
CA ASP A 27 13.73 4.47 0.60
C ASP A 27 13.35 4.38 -0.89
N ALA A 28 12.06 4.46 -1.23
CA ALA A 28 11.59 4.46 -2.61
C ALA A 28 12.10 5.70 -3.37
N ILE A 29 12.08 6.89 -2.76
CA ILE A 29 12.64 8.11 -3.36
C ILE A 29 14.16 7.97 -3.53
N ALA A 30 14.87 7.44 -2.53
CA ALA A 30 16.31 7.24 -2.59
C ALA A 30 16.74 6.26 -3.69
N SER A 31 15.93 5.21 -3.95
CA SER A 31 16.19 4.24 -5.01
C SER A 31 16.12 4.81 -6.44
N GLN A 32 15.41 5.94 -6.64
CA GLN A 32 15.27 6.59 -7.94
C GLN A 32 16.53 7.38 -8.34
N GLY A 33 17.40 7.71 -7.37
CA GLY A 33 18.65 8.44 -7.59
C GLY A 33 18.49 9.95 -7.76
N VAL A 34 19.59 10.61 -8.10
CA VAL A 34 19.65 12.08 -8.29
C VAL A 34 18.91 12.47 -9.57
N GLY A 35 18.00 13.43 -9.48
CA GLY A 35 17.18 13.89 -10.61
C GLY A 35 15.81 13.22 -10.72
N ALA A 36 15.43 12.41 -9.73
CA ALA A 36 14.09 11.83 -9.64
C ALA A 36 13.03 12.94 -9.66
N ILE A 37 12.18 12.91 -10.69
CA ILE A 37 11.00 13.78 -10.76
C ILE A 37 9.91 13.12 -9.92
N GLY A 38 9.41 13.84 -8.92
CA GLY A 38 8.29 13.37 -8.10
C GLY A 38 7.04 13.14 -8.96
N PRO A 39 6.16 12.20 -8.56
CA PRO A 39 4.91 11.96 -9.26
C PRO A 39 4.03 13.22 -9.27
N SER A 40 3.30 13.46 -10.36
CA SER A 40 2.29 14.54 -10.37
C SER A 40 1.12 14.18 -9.46
N PHE A 41 0.26 15.16 -9.15
CA PHE A 41 -0.97 14.90 -8.39
C PHE A 41 -1.85 13.82 -9.03
N HIS A 42 -1.94 13.82 -10.36
CA HIS A 42 -2.72 12.80 -11.07
C HIS A 42 -2.05 11.43 -10.95
N ASP A 43 -0.72 11.36 -11.08
CA ASP A 43 0.01 10.09 -10.96
C ASP A 43 -0.15 9.52 -9.55
N LEU A 44 -0.02 10.36 -8.52
CA LEU A 44 -0.18 9.96 -7.13
C LEU A 44 -1.59 9.41 -6.88
N ARG A 45 -2.62 10.12 -7.34
CA ARG A 45 -4.02 9.68 -7.18
C ARG A 45 -4.29 8.37 -7.92
N SER A 46 -3.81 8.24 -9.16
CA SER A 46 -3.98 7.02 -9.94
C SER A 46 -3.21 5.86 -9.34
N TRP A 47 -2.02 6.09 -8.81
CA TRP A 47 -1.19 5.06 -8.18
C TRP A 47 -1.82 4.54 -6.89
N ILE A 48 -2.28 5.43 -6.01
CA ILE A 48 -3.00 5.05 -4.79
C ILE A 48 -4.24 4.21 -5.13
N LEU A 49 -5.05 4.65 -6.10
CA LEU A 49 -6.25 3.93 -6.49
C LEU A 49 -5.93 2.54 -7.05
N LYS A 50 -4.91 2.43 -7.91
CA LYS A 50 -4.47 1.14 -8.45
C LYS A 50 -4.01 0.19 -7.35
N ASN A 51 -3.17 0.67 -6.43
CA ASN A 51 -2.67 -0.15 -5.33
C ASN A 51 -3.82 -0.65 -4.43
N VAL A 52 -4.79 0.22 -4.09
CA VAL A 52 -5.95 -0.16 -3.28
C VAL A 52 -6.83 -1.19 -4.01
N VAL A 53 -7.01 -1.04 -5.33
CA VAL A 53 -7.77 -2.01 -6.14
C VAL A 53 -7.05 -3.36 -6.18
N ASP A 54 -5.73 -3.36 -6.36
CA ASP A 54 -4.94 -4.59 -6.42
C ASP A 54 -4.90 -5.30 -5.05
N GLU A 55 -4.76 -4.57 -3.95
CA GLU A 55 -4.87 -5.11 -2.59
C GLU A 55 -6.26 -5.72 -2.34
N SER A 56 -7.33 -5.00 -2.68
CA SER A 56 -8.69 -5.51 -2.56
C SER A 56 -8.94 -6.76 -3.40
N ARG A 57 -8.37 -6.84 -4.61
CA ARG A 57 -8.45 -8.05 -5.45
C ARG A 57 -7.73 -9.23 -4.81
N SER A 58 -6.54 -9.00 -4.26
CA SER A 58 -5.78 -10.01 -3.53
C SER A 58 -6.58 -10.56 -2.34
N ASP A 59 -7.25 -9.69 -1.59
CA ASP A 59 -8.08 -10.09 -0.45
C ASP A 59 -9.29 -10.93 -0.88
N VAL A 60 -9.98 -10.53 -1.96
CA VAL A 60 -11.09 -11.29 -2.52
C VAL A 60 -10.61 -12.66 -3.02
N ASP A 61 -9.46 -12.73 -3.67
CA ASP A 61 -8.88 -13.98 -4.15
C ASP A 61 -8.49 -14.90 -2.99
N ASN A 62 -7.91 -14.36 -1.92
CA ASN A 62 -7.60 -15.11 -0.72
C ASN A 62 -8.87 -15.66 -0.05
N CYS A 63 -9.90 -14.82 0.09
CA CYS A 63 -11.19 -15.23 0.64
C CYS A 63 -11.84 -16.35 -0.20
N ARG A 64 -11.82 -16.23 -1.53
CA ARG A 64 -12.30 -17.28 -2.44
C ARG A 64 -11.55 -18.59 -2.24
N ARG A 65 -10.21 -18.54 -2.16
CA ARG A 65 -9.39 -19.73 -1.93
C ARG A 65 -9.68 -20.38 -0.58
N ASP A 66 -9.90 -19.59 0.45
CA ASP A 66 -10.23 -20.11 1.78
C ASP A 66 -11.63 -20.72 1.80
N TRP A 67 -12.60 -20.13 1.09
CA TRP A 67 -13.92 -20.71 0.91
C TRP A 67 -13.88 -22.07 0.19
N GLU A 68 -13.09 -22.18 -0.89
CA GLU A 68 -12.88 -23.44 -1.60
C GLU A 68 -12.27 -24.52 -0.69
N LYS A 69 -11.28 -24.17 0.12
CA LYS A 69 -10.69 -25.08 1.12
C LYS A 69 -11.71 -25.51 2.17
N MET A 70 -12.49 -24.57 2.71
CA MET A 70 -13.52 -24.89 3.71
C MET A 70 -14.59 -25.81 3.12
N GLY A 71 -15.02 -25.56 1.89
CA GLY A 71 -15.93 -26.44 1.16
C GLY A 71 -15.36 -27.85 0.96
N ALA A 72 -14.11 -27.95 0.51
CA ALA A 72 -13.43 -29.24 0.36
C ALA A 72 -13.28 -29.99 1.71
N LEU A 73 -12.96 -29.26 2.79
CA LEU A 73 -12.86 -29.83 4.14
C LEU A 73 -14.23 -30.34 4.63
N TYR A 74 -15.30 -29.59 4.37
CA TYR A 74 -16.66 -29.97 4.73
C TYR A 74 -17.12 -31.23 3.98
N TRP A 75 -16.77 -31.35 2.69
CA TRP A 75 -16.99 -32.56 1.91
C TRP A 75 -16.25 -33.76 2.48
N TRP A 76 -14.95 -33.62 2.78
CA TRP A 76 -14.14 -34.66 3.44
C TRP A 76 -14.72 -35.12 4.78
N MET A 77 -15.20 -34.19 5.61
CA MET A 77 -15.80 -34.51 6.90
C MET A 77 -17.18 -35.15 6.80
N SER A 78 -17.91 -34.90 5.72
CA SER A 78 -19.25 -35.46 5.48
C SER A 78 -19.22 -36.90 4.93
N GLY A 79 -18.04 -37.44 4.64
CA GLY A 79 -17.86 -38.83 4.22
C GLY A 79 -18.46 -39.17 2.84
N ILE A 80 -18.63 -38.16 1.97
CA ILE A 80 -18.97 -38.35 0.56
C ILE A 80 -17.69 -38.44 -0.27
#